data_AF-A0A9N9RLZ4-F1
#
_entry.id   AF-A0A9N9RLZ4-F1
#
_cell.length_a   1.000
_cell.length_b   1.000
_cell.length_c   1.000
_cell.angle_alpha   90.00
_cell.angle_beta   90.00
_cell.angle_gamma   90.00
#
_symmetry.space_group_name_H-M   'P 1'
#
loop_
_entity.id
_entity.type
_entity.pdbx_description
1 polymer ?
#
loop_
_entity_poly.entity_id
_entity_poly.type
_entity_poly.pdbx_seq_one_letter_code
_entity_poly.pdbx_strand_id
1 'polypeptide(L)'
;MIKEKASSGINSFEMACTVAQLVFKEMKLTKDNKIDRDLYMKMIDSKIPNEVNFWKQPLKNGFDQCQQRFLSDITKITELFSNHPFNIKKEICDTQYLVMLMCLHLDSFVNCPAQTWKVSGDEFTHKACDSVKSWFGNCGKDLNALKKIVLKSIGMS
;
A
#
# COMPACT_ATOMS: atom_id res chain seq x y z
N MET A 1 -18.75 -1.88 16.35
CA MET A 1 -18.79 -2.81 15.19
C MET A 1 -17.50 -3.60 14.93
N ILE A 2 -16.39 -3.41 15.66
CA ILE A 2 -15.15 -4.22 15.48
C ILE A 2 -15.13 -5.46 16.39
N LYS A 3 -15.89 -5.46 17.50
CA LYS A 3 -15.84 -6.54 18.51
C LYS A 3 -16.65 -7.80 18.20
N GLU A 4 -17.55 -7.79 17.21
CA GLU A 4 -18.46 -8.93 16.97
C GLU A 4 -18.01 -9.92 15.88
N LYS A 5 -16.94 -9.64 15.12
CA LYS A 5 -16.45 -10.56 14.08
C LYS A 5 -15.28 -11.47 14.50
N ALA A 6 -14.92 -11.46 15.78
CA ALA A 6 -13.78 -12.22 16.30
C ALA A 6 -14.06 -13.72 16.56
N SER A 7 -15.25 -14.24 16.21
CA SER A 7 -15.62 -15.65 16.42
C SER A 7 -15.41 -16.55 15.19
N SER A 8 -14.89 -16.03 14.08
CA SER A 8 -14.49 -16.83 12.91
C SER A 8 -13.06 -16.50 12.51
N GLY A 9 -12.22 -17.52 12.29
CA GLY A 9 -10.78 -17.43 12.10
C GLY A 9 -10.32 -16.63 10.88
N ILE A 10 -10.33 -15.30 11.02
CA ILE A 10 -9.75 -14.35 10.08
C ILE A 10 -8.23 -14.34 10.29
N ASN A 11 -7.46 -14.60 9.24
CA ASN A 11 -5.99 -14.56 9.31
C ASN A 11 -5.46 -13.11 9.28
N SER A 12 -4.17 -12.91 9.57
CA SER A 12 -3.56 -11.57 9.64
C SER A 12 -3.64 -10.80 8.31
N PHE A 13 -3.57 -11.49 7.17
CA PHE A 13 -3.68 -10.88 5.83
C PHE A 13 -5.11 -10.44 5.52
N GLU A 14 -6.10 -11.25 5.88
CA GLU A 14 -7.52 -10.90 5.76
C GLU A 14 -7.88 -9.71 6.66
N MET A 15 -7.29 -9.65 7.86
CA MET A 15 -7.44 -8.49 8.75
C MET A 15 -6.83 -7.23 8.11
N ALA A 16 -5.60 -7.30 7.60
CA ALA A 16 -4.94 -6.18 6.93
C ALA A 16 -5.74 -5.71 5.71
N CYS A 17 -6.27 -6.63 4.91
CA CYS A 17 -7.13 -6.30 3.78
C CYS A 17 -8.41 -5.59 4.23
N THR A 18 -9.08 -6.12 5.24
CA THR A 18 -10.32 -5.53 5.76
C THR A 18 -10.09 -4.12 6.28
N VAL A 19 -8.99 -3.88 6.99
CA VAL A 19 -8.60 -2.54 7.45
C VAL A 19 -8.38 -1.60 6.26
N ALA A 20 -7.66 -2.05 5.23
CA ALA A 20 -7.46 -1.23 4.03
C ALA A 20 -8.78 -0.86 3.35
N GLN A 21 -9.68 -1.84 3.17
CA GLN A 21 -11.00 -1.60 2.60
C GLN A 21 -11.83 -0.61 3.42
N LEU A 22 -11.78 -0.71 4.75
CA LEU A 22 -12.46 0.24 5.64
C LEU A 22 -11.89 1.66 5.49
N VAL A 23 -10.57 1.83 5.39
CA VAL A 23 -9.95 3.15 5.19
C VAL A 23 -10.52 3.84 3.94
N PHE A 24 -10.55 3.14 2.79
CA PHE A 24 -11.08 3.75 1.56
C PHE A 24 -12.58 4.07 1.65
N LYS A 25 -13.37 3.20 2.30
CA LYS A 25 -14.82 3.41 2.47
C LYS A 25 -15.14 4.57 3.42
N GLU A 26 -14.49 4.61 4.57
CA GLU A 26 -14.67 5.67 5.58
C GLU A 26 -14.20 7.04 5.05
N MET A 27 -13.12 7.06 4.27
CA MET A 27 -12.67 8.27 3.58
C MET A 27 -13.55 8.66 2.37
N LYS A 28 -14.58 7.86 2.05
CA LYS A 28 -15.48 8.07 0.91
C LYS A 28 -14.72 8.17 -0.42
N LEU A 29 -13.74 7.31 -0.60
CA LEU A 29 -12.87 7.24 -1.79
C LEU A 29 -13.30 6.17 -2.79
N THR A 30 -14.55 5.70 -2.67
CA THR A 30 -15.07 4.59 -3.46
C THR A 30 -16.36 4.96 -4.16
N LYS A 31 -16.51 4.51 -5.40
CA LYS A 31 -17.73 4.56 -6.19
C LYS A 31 -17.99 3.18 -6.77
N ASP A 32 -19.22 2.67 -6.63
CA ASP A 32 -19.61 1.32 -7.10
C ASP A 32 -18.68 0.20 -6.60
N ASN A 33 -18.26 0.29 -5.33
CA ASN A 33 -17.29 -0.62 -4.68
C ASN A 33 -15.91 -0.67 -5.36
N LYS A 34 -15.53 0.35 -6.12
CA LYS A 34 -14.19 0.53 -6.69
C LYS A 34 -13.56 1.80 -6.16
N ILE A 35 -12.24 1.80 -6.05
CA ILE A 35 -11.47 2.99 -5.69
C ILE A 35 -11.63 4.04 -6.80
N ASP A 36 -12.07 5.24 -6.45
CA ASP A 36 -12.38 6.31 -7.39
C ASP A 36 -11.27 7.36 -7.37
N ARG A 37 -10.71 7.62 -8.56
CA ARG A 37 -9.59 8.55 -8.74
C ARG A 37 -10.00 9.98 -8.40
N ASP A 38 -11.13 10.44 -8.90
CA ASP A 38 -11.52 11.85 -8.76
C ASP A 38 -11.87 12.18 -7.30
N LEU A 39 -12.49 11.24 -6.59
CA LEU A 39 -12.70 11.35 -5.14
C LEU A 39 -11.37 11.41 -4.38
N TYR A 40 -10.37 10.63 -4.76
CA TYR A 40 -9.03 10.70 -4.17
C TYR A 40 -8.35 12.06 -4.43
N MET A 41 -8.35 12.52 -5.69
CA MET A 41 -7.74 13.81 -6.06
C MET A 41 -8.37 14.95 -5.28
N LYS A 42 -9.71 14.97 -5.19
CA LYS A 42 -10.47 15.95 -4.42
C LYS A 42 -10.18 15.86 -2.92
N MET A 43 -10.02 14.65 -2.38
CA MET A 43 -9.65 14.46 -0.98
C MET A 43 -8.27 15.07 -0.70
N ILE A 44 -7.27 14.82 -1.55
CA ILE A 44 -5.93 15.41 -1.39
C ILE A 44 -5.99 16.94 -1.43
N ASP A 45 -6.73 17.52 -2.37
CA ASP A 45 -6.84 18.98 -2.48
C ASP A 45 -7.51 19.63 -1.27
N SER A 46 -8.53 18.97 -0.73
CA SER A 46 -9.37 19.52 0.35
C SER A 46 -8.89 19.19 1.77
N LYS A 47 -8.14 18.09 1.96
CA LYS A 47 -7.76 17.58 3.28
C LYS A 47 -6.31 17.76 3.64
N ILE A 48 -5.41 17.92 2.67
CA ILE A 48 -3.99 18.16 2.95
C ILE A 48 -3.80 19.63 3.35
N PRO A 49 -3.37 19.92 4.59
CA PRO A 49 -3.14 21.28 5.07
C PRO A 49 -2.08 22.03 4.25
N ASN A 50 -2.13 23.36 4.28
CA ASN A 50 -1.22 24.21 3.51
C ASN A 50 0.25 24.04 3.94
N GLU A 51 0.47 23.76 5.22
CA GLU A 51 1.78 23.53 5.83
C GLU A 51 2.50 22.32 5.23
N VAL A 52 1.74 21.36 4.70
CA VAL A 52 2.23 20.13 4.08
C VAL A 52 1.81 20.04 2.60
N ASN A 53 1.51 21.17 1.96
CA ASN A 53 1.03 21.22 0.57
C ASN A 53 2.00 20.57 -0.43
N PHE A 54 3.29 20.57 -0.11
CA PHE A 54 4.32 19.87 -0.89
C PHE A 54 4.11 18.35 -1.00
N TRP A 55 3.24 17.75 -0.17
CA TRP A 55 2.81 16.36 -0.30
C TRP A 55 1.70 16.15 -1.33
N LYS A 56 0.94 17.20 -1.72
CA LYS A 56 -0.22 17.02 -2.60
C LYS A 56 0.18 16.36 -3.92
N GLN A 57 1.20 16.89 -4.60
CA GLN A 57 1.61 16.33 -5.89
C GLN A 57 2.24 14.93 -5.79
N PRO A 58 3.15 14.65 -4.85
CA PRO A 58 3.62 13.28 -4.61
C PRO A 58 2.47 12.29 -4.39
N LEU A 59 1.47 12.62 -3.57
CA LEU A 59 0.35 11.73 -3.29
C LEU A 59 -0.54 11.49 -4.52
N LYS A 60 -0.82 12.54 -5.31
CA LYS A 60 -1.60 12.42 -6.56
C LYS A 60 -0.86 11.58 -7.61
N ASN A 61 0.43 11.85 -7.81
CA ASN A 61 1.25 11.10 -8.76
C ASN A 61 1.39 9.63 -8.33
N GLY A 62 1.60 9.39 -7.04
CA GLY A 62 1.67 8.05 -6.48
C GLY A 62 0.38 7.28 -6.68
N PHE A 63 -0.78 7.93 -6.49
CA PHE A 63 -2.08 7.32 -6.78
C PHE A 63 -2.20 6.91 -8.25
N ASP A 64 -1.90 7.81 -9.19
CA ASP A 64 -1.99 7.51 -10.62
C ASP A 64 -1.07 6.36 -11.03
N GLN A 65 0.17 6.35 -10.54
CA GLN A 65 1.12 5.27 -10.79
C GLN A 65 0.64 3.94 -10.20
N CYS A 66 0.14 3.95 -8.97
CA CYS A 66 -0.38 2.76 -8.31
C CYS A 66 -1.61 2.20 -9.01
N GLN A 67 -2.53 3.07 -9.42
CA GLN A 67 -3.73 2.67 -10.15
C GLN A 67 -3.37 2.06 -11.51
N GLN A 68 -2.43 2.66 -12.25
CA GLN A 68 -1.97 2.11 -13.54
C GLN A 68 -1.35 0.71 -13.38
N ARG A 69 -0.43 0.54 -12.41
CA ARG A 69 0.21 -0.77 -12.13
C ARG A 69 -0.78 -1.82 -11.65
N PHE A 70 -1.78 -1.39 -10.88
CA PHE A 70 -2.82 -2.27 -10.39
C PHE A 70 -3.76 -2.72 -11.52
N LEU A 71 -4.23 -1.78 -12.34
CA LEU A 71 -5.16 -2.08 -13.44
C LEU A 71 -4.53 -2.98 -14.51
N SER A 72 -3.21 -2.90 -14.73
CA SER A 72 -2.54 -3.75 -15.72
C SER A 72 -2.49 -5.24 -15.31
N ASP A 73 -2.52 -5.56 -14.02
CA ASP A 73 -2.30 -6.92 -13.51
C ASP A 73 -3.30 -7.38 -12.43
N ILE A 74 -4.45 -6.70 -12.30
CA ILE A 74 -5.44 -6.95 -11.23
C ILE A 74 -5.78 -8.44 -11.06
N THR A 75 -6.06 -9.15 -12.15
CA THR A 75 -6.39 -10.59 -12.08
C THR A 75 -5.27 -11.41 -11.44
N LYS A 76 -4.02 -11.20 -11.85
CA LYS A 76 -2.86 -11.92 -11.30
C LYS A 76 -2.64 -11.57 -9.83
N ILE A 77 -2.81 -10.29 -9.49
CA ILE A 77 -2.65 -9.83 -8.11
C ILE A 77 -3.71 -10.47 -7.21
N THR A 78 -4.99 -10.45 -7.60
CA THR A 78 -6.06 -11.11 -6.85
C THR A 78 -5.78 -12.60 -6.71
N GLU A 79 -5.34 -13.28 -7.77
CA GLU A 79 -4.99 -14.71 -7.71
C GLU A 79 -3.84 -14.97 -6.72
N LEU A 80 -2.79 -14.15 -6.72
CA LEU A 80 -1.68 -14.27 -5.77
C LEU A 80 -2.15 -14.14 -4.32
N PHE A 81 -3.02 -13.18 -4.02
CA PHE A 81 -3.54 -12.96 -2.67
C PHE A 81 -4.57 -13.99 -2.23
N SER A 82 -5.30 -14.60 -3.17
CA SER A 82 -6.26 -15.67 -2.85
C SER A 82 -5.59 -17.02 -2.60
N ASN A 83 -4.34 -17.20 -3.02
CA ASN A 83 -3.57 -18.43 -2.83
C ASN A 83 -2.66 -18.39 -1.59
N HIS A 84 -2.13 -19.55 -1.20
CA HIS A 84 -1.12 -19.66 -0.14
C HIS A 84 0.12 -18.81 -0.48
N PRO A 85 0.73 -18.09 0.48
CA PRO A 85 0.45 -18.11 1.92
C PRO A 85 -0.66 -17.16 2.39
N PHE A 86 -1.17 -16.30 1.51
CA PHE A 86 -2.04 -15.19 1.90
C PHE A 86 -3.49 -15.62 2.16
N ASN A 87 -4.03 -16.50 1.31
CA ASN A 87 -5.37 -17.10 1.44
C ASN A 87 -6.49 -16.07 1.72
N ILE A 88 -6.41 -14.87 1.12
CA ILE A 88 -7.40 -13.81 1.30
C ILE A 88 -8.63 -14.13 0.45
N LYS A 89 -9.75 -14.36 1.14
CA LYS A 89 -11.02 -14.67 0.49
C LYS A 89 -11.74 -13.40 0.04
N LYS A 90 -12.22 -13.39 -1.21
CA LYS A 90 -12.87 -12.23 -1.82
C LYS A 90 -14.17 -11.84 -1.12
N GLU A 91 -14.87 -12.80 -0.53
CA GLU A 91 -16.07 -12.58 0.29
C GLU A 91 -15.79 -11.83 1.60
N ILE A 92 -14.55 -11.88 2.10
CA ILE A 92 -14.13 -11.15 3.30
C ILE A 92 -13.66 -9.75 2.92
N CYS A 93 -12.80 -9.66 1.91
CA CYS A 93 -12.22 -8.41 1.47
C CYS A 93 -11.84 -8.43 -0.01
N ASP A 94 -12.06 -7.31 -0.70
CA ASP A 94 -11.50 -7.12 -2.02
C ASP A 94 -10.03 -6.67 -1.94
N THR A 95 -9.13 -7.51 -2.42
CA THR A 95 -7.68 -7.29 -2.42
C THR A 95 -7.25 -5.99 -3.10
N GLN A 96 -8.10 -5.38 -3.94
CA GLN A 96 -7.82 -4.07 -4.54
C GLN A 96 -7.46 -3.00 -3.51
N TYR A 97 -8.13 -3.00 -2.35
CA TYR A 97 -7.93 -1.98 -1.33
C TYR A 97 -6.59 -2.14 -0.63
N LEU A 98 -6.21 -3.39 -0.32
CA LEU A 98 -4.92 -3.71 0.28
C LEU A 98 -3.77 -3.32 -0.65
N VAL A 99 -3.87 -3.72 -1.92
CA VAL A 99 -2.83 -3.47 -2.92
C VAL A 99 -2.66 -1.98 -3.15
N MET A 100 -3.76 -1.24 -3.28
CA MET A 100 -3.72 0.20 -3.47
C MET A 100 -3.10 0.90 -2.25
N LEU A 101 -3.52 0.52 -1.03
CA LEU A 101 -2.96 1.11 0.20
C LEU A 101 -1.46 0.85 0.33
N MET A 102 -1.03 -0.39 0.11
CA MET A 102 0.38 -0.77 0.18
C MET A 102 1.20 -0.02 -0.88
N CYS A 103 0.69 0.07 -2.12
CA CYS A 103 1.37 0.80 -3.17
C CYS A 103 1.52 2.28 -2.82
N LEU A 104 0.45 2.94 -2.38
CA LEU A 104 0.49 4.35 -1.97
C LEU A 104 1.47 4.59 -0.82
N HIS A 105 1.51 3.68 0.15
CA HIS A 105 2.42 3.77 1.28
C HIS A 105 3.89 3.68 0.83
N LEU A 106 4.22 2.69 -0.01
CA LEU A 106 5.56 2.52 -0.54
C LEU A 106 5.98 3.67 -1.46
N ASP A 107 5.08 4.13 -2.33
CA ASP A 107 5.35 5.26 -3.21
C ASP A 107 5.59 6.54 -2.41
N SER A 108 4.76 6.79 -1.40
CA SER A 108 4.93 7.95 -0.49
C SER A 108 6.26 7.88 0.28
N PHE A 109 6.71 6.68 0.65
CA PHE A 109 8.00 6.49 1.31
C PHE A 109 9.16 6.80 0.36
N VAL A 110 9.14 6.23 -0.84
CA VAL A 110 10.17 6.46 -1.87
C VAL A 110 10.20 7.93 -2.31
N ASN A 111 9.05 8.58 -2.42
CA ASN A 111 8.92 9.96 -2.84
C ASN A 111 8.81 10.94 -1.67
N CYS A 112 9.19 10.52 -0.45
CA CYS A 112 9.12 11.37 0.73
C CYS A 112 9.94 12.66 0.48
N PRO A 113 9.29 13.85 0.53
CA PRO A 113 9.94 15.14 0.31
C PRO A 113 11.10 15.36 1.27
N ALA A 114 12.21 15.90 0.76
CA ALA A 114 13.45 16.06 1.52
C ALA A 114 13.25 16.84 2.83
N GLN A 115 12.39 17.87 2.83
CA GLN A 115 12.08 18.68 4.02
C GLN A 115 11.37 17.92 5.16
N THR A 116 10.72 16.80 4.84
CA THR A 116 10.10 15.89 5.82
C THR A 116 10.87 14.60 6.03
N TRP A 117 11.91 14.35 5.22
CA TRP A 117 12.85 13.26 5.44
C TRP A 117 13.77 13.61 6.60
N LYS A 118 13.23 13.47 7.81
CA LYS A 118 13.94 13.69 9.07
C LYS A 118 14.15 12.32 9.69
N VAL A 119 15.28 11.67 9.39
CA VAL A 119 15.65 10.46 10.10
C VAL A 119 16.21 10.90 11.44
N SER A 120 15.43 10.72 12.51
CA SER A 120 15.96 10.90 13.86
C SER A 120 16.82 9.69 14.21
N GLY A 121 18.12 9.89 14.39
CA GLY A 121 19.04 8.79 14.73
C GLY A 121 20.48 9.13 14.39
N ASP A 122 21.37 8.18 14.67
CA ASP A 122 22.78 8.25 14.29
C ASP A 122 22.97 8.16 12.75
N GLU A 123 24.23 8.31 12.32
CA GLU A 123 24.59 8.21 10.90
C GLU A 123 24.24 6.83 10.31
N PHE A 124 24.30 5.77 11.11
CA PHE A 124 23.92 4.42 10.70
C PHE A 124 22.42 4.34 10.37
N THR A 125 21.58 4.92 11.22
CA THR A 125 20.12 4.97 11.03
C THR A 125 19.75 5.74 9.77
N HIS A 126 20.41 6.88 9.51
CA HIS A 126 20.25 7.63 8.26
C HIS A 126 20.58 6.76 7.04
N LYS A 127 21.77 6.14 7.02
CA LYS A 127 22.22 5.28 5.92
C LYS A 127 21.27 4.09 5.71
N ALA A 128 20.74 3.51 6.77
CA ALA A 128 19.76 2.42 6.68
C ALA A 128 18.46 2.89 6.03
N CYS A 129 17.90 4.02 6.45
CA CYS A 129 16.69 4.59 5.84
C CYS A 129 16.89 4.92 4.35
N ASP A 130 18.02 5.53 3.99
CA ASP A 130 18.34 5.84 2.59
C ASP A 130 18.54 4.57 1.76
N SER A 131 19.16 3.54 2.33
CA SER A 131 19.33 2.24 1.66
C SER A 131 17.98 1.56 1.40
N VAL A 132 17.06 1.59 2.37
CA VAL A 132 15.70 1.05 2.22
C VAL A 132 14.93 1.84 1.17
N LYS A 133 15.01 3.17 1.20
CA LYS A 133 14.38 4.06 0.20
C LYS A 133 14.90 3.76 -1.22
N SER A 134 16.22 3.64 -1.36
CA SER A 134 16.88 3.28 -2.62
C SER A 134 16.46 1.89 -3.10
N TRP A 135 16.41 0.90 -2.20
CA TRP A 135 15.98 -0.45 -2.54
C TRP A 135 14.54 -0.48 -3.04
N PHE A 136 13.60 0.19 -2.38
CA PHE A 136 12.22 0.28 -2.87
C PHE A 136 12.11 1.03 -4.21
N GLY A 137 12.91 2.08 -4.42
CA GLY A 137 12.91 2.85 -5.67
C GLY A 137 13.46 2.07 -6.87
N ASN A 138 14.50 1.27 -6.66
CA ASN A 138 15.30 0.63 -7.71
C ASN A 138 15.02 -0.87 -7.88
N CYS A 139 14.85 -1.61 -6.78
CA CYS A 139 14.79 -3.07 -6.77
C CYS A 139 13.41 -3.60 -6.37
N GLY A 140 12.69 -2.91 -5.49
CA GLY A 140 11.40 -3.35 -4.95
C GLY A 140 10.27 -3.45 -5.97
N LYS A 141 10.50 -2.97 -7.20
CA LYS A 141 9.58 -3.09 -8.33
C LYS A 141 9.72 -4.42 -9.08
N ASP A 142 10.81 -5.15 -8.89
CA ASP A 142 11.02 -6.47 -9.48
C ASP A 142 10.47 -7.56 -8.55
N LEU A 143 9.27 -8.07 -8.89
CA LEU A 143 8.63 -9.17 -8.17
C LEU A 143 9.50 -10.43 -8.11
N ASN A 144 10.40 -10.66 -9.08
CA ASN A 144 11.31 -11.81 -9.03
C ASN A 144 12.42 -11.60 -8.01
N ALA A 145 12.95 -10.39 -7.90
CA ALA A 145 13.92 -10.04 -6.85
C ALA A 145 13.27 -10.16 -5.46
N LEU A 146 12.04 -9.68 -5.31
CA LEU A 146 11.27 -9.78 -4.07
C LEU A 146 10.97 -11.24 -3.69
N LYS A 147 10.49 -12.03 -4.66
CA LYS A 147 10.19 -13.46 -4.49
C LYS A 147 11.42 -14.22 -4.02
N LYS A 148 12.60 -13.98 -4.61
CA LYS A 148 13.86 -14.60 -4.18
C LYS A 148 14.21 -14.27 -2.74
N ILE A 149 14.04 -13.01 -2.32
CA ILE A 149 14.32 -12.58 -0.95
C ILE A 149 13.35 -13.23 0.04
N VAL A 150 12.05 -13.18 -0.25
CA VAL A 150 11.00 -13.74 0.62
C VAL A 150 11.17 -15.25 0.76
N LEU A 151 11.29 -15.98 -0.36
CA LEU A 151 11.49 -17.43 -0.36
C LEU A 151 12.73 -17.81 0.45
N LYS A 152 13.85 -17.12 0.23
CA LYS A 152 15.08 -17.33 1.00
C LYS A 152 14.90 -17.03 2.50
N SER A 153 14.12 -16.02 2.86
CA SER A 153 13.88 -15.65 4.26
C SER A 153 12.99 -16.63 5.02
N ILE A 154 12.15 -17.40 4.31
CA ILE A 154 11.28 -18.44 4.89
C ILE A 154 11.84 -19.86 4.70
N GLY A 155 13.10 -19.99 4.26
CA GLY A 155 13.78 -21.27 4.10
C GLY A 155 13.29 -22.11 2.92
N MET A 156 12.62 -21.50 1.95
CA MET A 156 12.19 -22.16 0.71
C MET A 156 13.13 -21.70 -0.41
N SER A 157 13.88 -22.63 -1.03
CA SER A 157 14.74 -22.34 -2.19
C SER A 157 14.18 -22.97 -3.45
#